data_AF-A0A7Y0PKG6-F1
#
_entry.id   AF-A0A7Y0PKG6-F1
#
_cell.length_a   1.000
_cell.length_b   1.000
_cell.length_c   1.000
_cell.angle_alpha   90.00
_cell.angle_beta   90.00
_cell.angle_gamma   90.00
#
_symmetry.space_group_name_H-M   'P 1'
#
loop_
_entity.id
_entity.type
_entity.pdbx_description
1 polymer ?
#
loop_
_entity_poly.entity_id
_entity_poly.type
_entity_poly.pdbx_seq_one_letter_code
_entity_poly.pdbx_strand_id
1 'polypeptide(L)'
;MWADDASKIDMLAYEPYANLICEIATSERMNPLTIGLFGNWGSGKSTLLHLIEQNTMNQTEKRIAVVTVNAWMFEGYDDAKTALMEAILQSLQENQTFFKESTDKIKNLIKRVDWIRVGSTALKKGIPLSLSLLAGNPLPMLLGGFNSENFDSEEEIGQHLDKASQMKKDYINAPQQENIIENVRKFREDFVNIIRTSKIDNLIIMIDDLDRCNPDRIIETLEAIKLFLAVEKTTFVIAMDENIITYSIKRKYPQLDDVDIDVSTDYIEKIVQLPIRIAELAETDIKNYMLLLISEMYLSEDVLNQLINKLRDKGIFVKGEIISGKEIVEIINGVTSTNGNKYKQGYSQSDFEEQIQIFNSIGSVIAATLKGNPRQTKRFLNTFYMRKRLAEIQRIELNLSVLAKLMVLEYTDRDLFRELYQWQFENDGIPKPLSDIENQVLNEGLNDEEKPKTSQEQKNGAWFGDKIKRWIGVEPTNLSEVDLSQYFYLARDSVSDKKLFSINLNQEERKIINQICNLTVSEIIRKKKIEELKVMDEVTRSEIIKGIISKYNQDKNHLWVLIELYKMFQQYQPKILEELKKYKRGSITPNEILLFKQMDKETFDKLKDYYINEKNSSKKLWEIG
;
A
#
# COMPACT_ATOMS: atom_id res chain seq x y z
N MET A 1 -3.52 9.68 17.27
CA MET A 1 -3.42 8.79 16.11
C MET A 1 -4.73 8.85 15.35
N TRP A 2 -4.66 8.79 14.02
CA TRP A 2 -5.84 8.83 13.14
C TRP A 2 -6.24 7.42 12.78
N ALA A 3 -7.54 7.13 12.88
CA ALA A 3 -8.10 5.91 12.31
C ALA A 3 -8.04 5.97 10.77
N ASP A 4 -8.07 4.79 10.16
CA ASP A 4 -8.11 4.63 8.70
C ASP A 4 -9.53 4.74 8.14
N ASP A 5 -10.30 5.67 8.72
CA ASP A 5 -11.69 5.95 8.38
C ASP A 5 -11.79 7.35 7.76
N ALA A 6 -12.95 7.63 7.14
CA ALA A 6 -13.28 8.96 6.66
C ALA A 6 -13.21 9.98 7.81
N SER A 7 -12.61 11.16 7.55
CA SER A 7 -12.68 12.24 8.54
C SER A 7 -14.09 12.81 8.55
N LYS A 8 -14.58 13.19 9.73
CA LYS A 8 -15.86 13.89 9.90
C LYS A 8 -15.82 15.32 9.38
N ILE A 9 -14.62 15.89 9.26
CA ILE A 9 -14.40 17.27 8.87
C ILE A 9 -13.66 17.27 7.54
N ASP A 10 -14.16 18.06 6.58
CA ASP A 10 -13.58 18.16 5.26
C ASP A 10 -12.26 18.95 5.26
N MET A 11 -11.15 18.23 5.43
CA MET A 11 -9.79 18.75 5.30
C MET A 11 -9.23 18.57 3.87
N LEU A 12 -9.98 17.95 2.95
CA LEU A 12 -9.57 17.66 1.57
C LEU A 12 -10.26 18.57 0.54
N ALA A 13 -11.11 19.49 1.00
CA ALA A 13 -11.90 20.38 0.16
C ALA A 13 -12.83 19.63 -0.81
N TYR A 14 -13.41 18.52 -0.35
CA TYR A 14 -14.40 17.74 -1.09
C TYR A 14 -15.83 18.27 -0.99
N GLU A 15 -16.09 19.24 -0.12
CA GLU A 15 -17.39 19.87 0.06
C GLU A 15 -18.06 20.34 -1.26
N PRO A 16 -17.37 21.02 -2.20
CA PRO A 16 -18.00 21.44 -3.45
C PRO A 16 -18.42 20.25 -4.32
N TYR A 17 -17.61 19.19 -4.36
CA TYR A 17 -17.93 17.96 -5.09
C TYR A 17 -19.11 17.23 -4.45
N ALA A 18 -19.14 17.15 -3.12
CA ALA A 18 -20.24 16.53 -2.38
C ALA A 18 -21.56 17.27 -2.63
N ASN A 19 -21.54 18.61 -2.60
CA ASN A 19 -22.70 19.44 -2.89
C ASN A 19 -23.21 19.29 -4.32
N LEU A 20 -22.31 19.28 -5.31
CA LEU A 20 -22.68 19.02 -6.71
C LEU A 20 -23.30 17.64 -6.90
N ILE A 21 -22.70 16.61 -6.30
CA ILE A 21 -23.22 15.24 -6.39
C ILE A 21 -24.57 15.13 -5.69
N CYS A 22 -24.75 15.79 -4.54
CA CYS A 22 -26.03 15.87 -3.86
C CYS A 22 -27.09 16.52 -4.76
N GLU A 23 -26.80 17.69 -5.35
CA GLU A 23 -27.72 18.37 -6.28
C GLU A 23 -28.13 17.45 -7.45
N ILE A 24 -27.17 16.78 -8.08
CA ILE A 24 -27.41 15.86 -9.18
C ILE A 24 -28.23 14.65 -8.71
N ALA A 25 -27.84 14.02 -7.60
CA ALA A 25 -28.49 12.84 -7.06
C ALA A 25 -29.89 13.13 -6.52
N THR A 26 -30.20 14.37 -6.15
CA THR A 26 -31.55 14.76 -5.74
C THR A 26 -32.43 15.15 -6.94
N SER A 27 -31.88 15.26 -8.14
CA SER A 27 -32.61 15.67 -9.35
C SER A 27 -33.44 14.53 -9.94
N GLU A 28 -34.76 14.72 -10.01
CA GLU A 28 -35.66 13.70 -10.56
C GLU A 28 -35.46 13.44 -12.05
N ARG A 29 -34.95 14.43 -12.80
CA ARG A 29 -34.81 14.36 -14.26
C ARG A 29 -33.81 13.30 -14.74
N MET A 30 -32.88 12.90 -13.86
CA MET A 30 -31.79 11.99 -14.20
C MET A 30 -32.08 10.54 -13.77
N ASN A 31 -33.20 10.28 -13.09
CA ASN A 31 -33.48 8.95 -12.51
C ASN A 31 -34.03 7.94 -13.55
N PRO A 32 -33.63 6.65 -13.49
CA PRO A 32 -32.59 6.08 -12.63
C PRO A 32 -31.18 6.53 -13.03
N LEU A 33 -30.38 6.93 -12.04
CA LEU A 33 -29.01 7.42 -12.27
C LEU A 33 -27.99 6.51 -11.58
N THR A 34 -26.87 6.23 -12.23
CA THR A 34 -25.68 5.62 -11.61
C THR A 34 -24.48 6.56 -11.79
N ILE A 35 -24.00 7.06 -10.66
CA ILE A 35 -22.81 7.90 -10.53
C ILE A 35 -21.65 6.99 -10.11
N GLY A 36 -20.54 7.02 -10.84
CA GLY A 36 -19.32 6.31 -10.49
C GLY A 36 -18.31 7.29 -9.91
N LEU A 37 -17.88 7.09 -8.66
CA LEU A 37 -16.80 7.84 -8.03
C LEU A 37 -15.49 7.07 -8.24
N PHE A 38 -14.75 7.46 -9.26
CA PHE A 38 -13.50 6.84 -9.63
C PHE A 38 -12.32 7.52 -8.94
N GLY A 39 -11.43 6.75 -8.36
CA GLY A 39 -10.18 7.26 -7.81
C GLY A 39 -9.28 6.15 -7.31
N ASN A 40 -7.98 6.42 -7.31
CA ASN A 40 -6.97 5.46 -6.86
C ASN A 40 -7.19 5.07 -5.38
N TRP A 41 -6.63 3.94 -4.98
CA TRP A 41 -6.73 3.50 -3.59
C TRP A 41 -6.17 4.54 -2.60
N GLY A 42 -6.99 4.91 -1.60
CA GLY A 42 -6.62 5.91 -0.60
C GLY A 42 -6.78 7.36 -1.05
N SER A 43 -7.42 7.64 -2.20
CA SER A 43 -7.70 9.01 -2.65
C SER A 43 -8.71 9.77 -1.78
N GLY A 44 -9.52 9.07 -0.98
CA GLY A 44 -10.55 9.70 -0.13
C GLY A 44 -11.99 9.50 -0.61
N LYS A 45 -12.25 8.53 -1.51
CA LYS A 45 -13.60 8.15 -1.98
C LYS A 45 -14.62 8.00 -0.84
N SER A 46 -14.29 7.25 0.20
CA SER A 46 -15.16 7.05 1.38
C SER A 46 -15.44 8.35 2.14
N THR A 47 -14.49 9.30 2.17
CA THR A 47 -14.71 10.63 2.77
C THR A 47 -15.69 11.44 1.93
N LEU A 48 -15.54 11.41 0.60
CA LEU A 48 -16.52 12.06 -0.29
C LEU A 48 -17.91 11.42 -0.17
N LEU A 49 -18.02 10.09 -0.12
CA LEU A 49 -19.30 9.40 0.11
C LEU A 49 -19.96 9.83 1.42
N HIS A 50 -19.20 9.92 2.50
CA HIS A 50 -19.73 10.39 3.78
C HIS A 50 -20.23 11.83 3.73
N LEU A 51 -19.53 12.74 3.04
CA LEU A 51 -19.99 14.11 2.84
C LEU A 51 -21.27 14.16 2.00
N ILE A 52 -21.38 13.35 0.95
CA ILE A 52 -22.61 13.26 0.14
C ILE A 52 -23.77 12.77 1.02
N GLU A 53 -23.54 11.75 1.85
CA GLU A 53 -24.54 11.21 2.79
C GLU A 53 -25.03 12.30 3.75
N GLN A 54 -24.12 13.01 4.41
CA GLN A 54 -24.44 14.10 5.32
C GLN A 54 -25.22 15.22 4.61
N ASN A 55 -24.74 15.69 3.46
CA ASN A 55 -25.37 16.79 2.73
C ASN A 55 -26.78 16.41 2.25
N THR A 56 -26.95 15.15 1.82
CA THR A 56 -28.25 14.60 1.43
C THR A 56 -29.21 14.45 2.60
N MET A 57 -28.72 14.09 3.80
CA MET A 57 -29.56 13.98 5.00
C MET A 57 -29.95 15.34 5.58
N ASN A 58 -29.11 16.36 5.41
CA ASN A 58 -29.33 17.71 5.96
C ASN A 58 -30.30 18.56 5.14
N GLN A 59 -30.49 18.27 3.85
CA GLN A 59 -31.49 18.96 3.04
C GLN A 59 -32.92 18.53 3.41
N THR A 60 -33.83 19.51 3.48
CA THR A 60 -35.22 19.29 3.94
C THR A 60 -36.26 19.50 2.85
N GLU A 61 -35.85 19.94 1.66
CA GLU A 61 -36.77 20.28 0.55
C GLU A 61 -37.38 19.05 -0.11
N LYS A 62 -36.66 17.93 -0.15
CA LYS A 62 -37.05 16.68 -0.79
C LYS A 62 -37.04 15.53 0.20
N ARG A 63 -37.95 14.60 0.01
CA ARG A 63 -38.08 13.40 0.82
C ARG A 63 -37.17 12.31 0.28
N ILE A 64 -35.90 12.33 0.70
CA ILE A 64 -34.87 11.41 0.22
C ILE A 64 -34.55 10.35 1.26
N ALA A 65 -34.50 9.09 0.83
CA ALA A 65 -33.94 7.99 1.60
C ALA A 65 -32.50 7.73 1.16
N VAL A 66 -31.58 7.57 2.11
CA VAL A 66 -30.19 7.21 1.84
C VAL A 66 -29.91 5.84 2.46
N VAL A 67 -29.23 4.98 1.69
CA VAL A 67 -28.78 3.65 2.12
C VAL A 67 -27.32 3.50 1.72
N THR A 68 -26.47 3.12 2.67
CA THR A 68 -25.03 2.91 2.44
C THR A 68 -24.69 1.43 2.62
N VAL A 69 -23.98 0.85 1.65
CA VAL A 69 -23.59 -0.56 1.62
C VAL A 69 -22.10 -0.70 1.37
N ASN A 70 -21.40 -1.45 2.24
CA ASN A 70 -20.02 -1.85 1.99
C ASN A 70 -20.02 -3.18 1.22
N ALA A 71 -19.62 -3.16 -0.04
CA ALA A 71 -19.66 -4.35 -0.90
C ALA A 71 -18.71 -5.45 -0.43
N TRP A 72 -17.57 -5.08 0.17
CA TRP A 72 -16.54 -6.00 0.63
C TRP A 72 -17.01 -6.91 1.78
N MET A 73 -17.94 -6.43 2.62
CA MET A 73 -18.54 -7.26 3.69
C MET A 73 -19.21 -8.54 3.17
N PHE A 74 -19.56 -8.58 1.88
CA PHE A 74 -20.27 -9.69 1.26
C PHE A 74 -19.40 -10.54 0.33
N GLU A 75 -18.08 -10.30 0.27
CA GLU A 75 -17.17 -11.03 -0.62
C GLU A 75 -17.15 -12.55 -0.37
N GLY A 76 -17.28 -12.96 0.89
CA GLY A 76 -17.26 -14.37 1.29
C GLY A 76 -18.52 -15.17 0.92
N TYR A 77 -19.53 -14.53 0.33
CA TYR A 77 -20.77 -15.19 -0.07
C TYR A 77 -20.64 -15.81 -1.47
N ASP A 78 -21.26 -16.98 -1.66
CA ASP A 78 -21.21 -17.74 -2.92
C ASP A 78 -21.87 -17.02 -4.12
N ASP A 79 -22.71 -16.02 -3.89
CA ASP A 79 -23.39 -15.21 -4.89
C ASP A 79 -23.45 -13.75 -4.43
N ALA A 80 -22.59 -12.88 -4.98
CA ALA A 80 -22.52 -11.48 -4.60
C ALA A 80 -23.73 -10.66 -5.05
N LYS A 81 -24.43 -11.08 -6.11
CA LYS A 81 -25.66 -10.40 -6.58
C LYS A 81 -26.74 -10.52 -5.52
N THR A 82 -26.98 -11.75 -5.06
CA THR A 82 -28.00 -12.03 -4.04
C THR A 82 -27.63 -11.39 -2.71
N ALA A 83 -26.36 -11.46 -2.28
CA ALA A 83 -25.91 -10.83 -1.05
C ALA A 83 -26.05 -9.29 -1.07
N LEU A 84 -25.73 -8.63 -2.19
CA LEU A 84 -25.94 -7.19 -2.34
C LEU A 84 -27.42 -6.82 -2.28
N MET A 85 -28.27 -7.56 -3.01
CA MET A 85 -29.72 -7.32 -3.00
C MET A 85 -30.29 -7.50 -1.60
N GLU A 86 -29.88 -8.56 -0.89
CA GLU A 86 -30.27 -8.82 0.50
C GLU A 86 -29.82 -7.68 1.42
N ALA A 87 -28.57 -7.23 1.32
CA ALA A 87 -28.04 -6.13 2.11
C ALA A 87 -28.82 -4.83 1.90
N ILE A 88 -29.09 -4.45 0.64
CA ILE A 88 -29.88 -3.26 0.31
C ILE A 88 -31.29 -3.40 0.88
N LEU A 89 -31.96 -4.54 0.65
CA LEU A 89 -33.32 -4.77 1.16
C LEU A 89 -33.37 -4.74 2.69
N GLN A 90 -32.38 -5.29 3.36
CA GLN A 90 -32.27 -5.24 4.82
C GLN A 90 -32.09 -3.80 5.32
N SER A 91 -31.20 -3.01 4.70
CA SER A 91 -31.04 -1.59 5.05
C SER A 91 -32.31 -0.77 4.80
N LEU A 92 -33.06 -1.07 3.74
CA LEU A 92 -34.38 -0.48 3.51
C LEU A 92 -35.37 -0.88 4.61
N GLN A 93 -35.37 -2.14 5.05
CA GLN A 93 -36.24 -2.63 6.12
C GLN A 93 -35.93 -1.98 7.47
N GLU A 94 -34.65 -1.74 7.78
CA GLU A 94 -34.18 -1.09 9.00
C GLU A 94 -34.54 0.41 9.02
N ASN A 95 -34.66 1.04 7.85
CA ASN A 95 -35.07 2.44 7.71
C ASN A 95 -36.59 2.62 7.88
N GLN A 96 -37.03 2.57 9.14
CA GLN A 96 -38.43 2.71 9.55
C GLN A 96 -39.03 4.09 9.23
N THR A 97 -38.20 5.12 9.02
CA THR A 97 -38.67 6.47 8.65
C THR A 97 -39.40 6.48 7.31
N PHE A 98 -38.89 5.73 6.33
CA PHE A 98 -39.44 5.72 4.97
C PHE A 98 -40.16 4.42 4.61
N PHE A 99 -39.77 3.28 5.19
CA PHE A 99 -40.18 1.96 4.72
C PHE A 99 -41.03 1.14 5.69
N LYS A 100 -41.50 1.73 6.80
CA LYS A 100 -42.34 1.04 7.80
C LYS A 100 -43.54 0.31 7.19
N GLU A 101 -44.30 0.97 6.31
CA GLU A 101 -45.48 0.41 5.63
C GLU A 101 -45.14 -0.66 4.57
N SER A 102 -43.86 -0.75 4.17
CA SER A 102 -43.37 -1.69 3.16
C SER A 102 -42.59 -2.87 3.74
N THR A 103 -42.48 -2.97 5.08
CA THR A 103 -41.70 -4.00 5.78
C THR A 103 -42.03 -5.43 5.30
N ASP A 104 -43.31 -5.77 5.17
CA ASP A 104 -43.72 -7.13 4.75
C ASP A 104 -43.44 -7.39 3.25
N LYS A 105 -43.55 -6.35 2.42
CA LYS A 105 -43.17 -6.42 0.99
C LYS A 105 -41.66 -6.66 0.84
N ILE A 106 -40.86 -5.96 1.63
CA ILE A 106 -39.40 -6.12 1.66
C ILE A 106 -39.01 -7.54 2.11
N LYS A 107 -39.64 -8.06 3.19
CA LYS A 107 -39.42 -9.45 3.64
C LYS A 107 -39.76 -10.48 2.56
N ASN A 108 -40.81 -10.26 1.79
CA ASN A 108 -41.17 -11.13 0.68
C ASN A 108 -40.13 -11.08 -0.45
N LEU A 109 -39.59 -9.90 -0.76
CA LEU A 109 -38.48 -9.78 -1.72
C LEU A 109 -37.22 -10.51 -1.27
N ILE A 110 -36.83 -10.38 0.00
CA ILE A 110 -35.67 -11.10 0.57
C ILE A 110 -35.85 -12.61 0.37
N LYS A 111 -37.02 -13.16 0.70
CA LYS A 111 -37.34 -14.58 0.48
C LYS A 111 -37.25 -15.01 -0.99
N ARG A 112 -37.59 -14.12 -1.94
CA ARG A 112 -37.43 -14.42 -3.38
C ARG A 112 -35.95 -14.47 -3.78
N VAL A 113 -35.13 -13.60 -3.21
CA VAL A 113 -33.67 -13.58 -3.43
C VAL A 113 -33.02 -14.86 -2.89
N ASP A 114 -33.43 -15.32 -1.70
CA ASP A 114 -32.96 -16.59 -1.12
C ASP A 114 -33.26 -17.81 -2.01
N TRP A 115 -34.43 -17.82 -2.65
CA TRP A 115 -34.80 -18.90 -3.58
C TRP A 115 -33.93 -18.93 -4.85
N ILE A 116 -33.60 -17.75 -5.40
CA ILE A 116 -32.69 -17.61 -6.54
C ILE A 116 -31.30 -18.17 -6.18
N ARG A 117 -30.82 -17.89 -4.97
CA ARG A 117 -29.55 -18.41 -4.45
C ARG A 117 -29.54 -19.94 -4.38
N VAL A 118 -30.56 -20.56 -3.77
CA VAL A 118 -30.66 -22.02 -3.62
C VAL A 118 -30.83 -22.76 -4.97
N GLY A 119 -31.59 -22.19 -5.91
CA GLY A 119 -31.76 -22.74 -7.26
C GLY A 119 -30.48 -22.73 -8.10
N SER A 120 -29.66 -21.67 -7.98
CA SER A 120 -28.38 -21.56 -8.69
C SER A 120 -27.32 -22.57 -8.23
N THR A 121 -27.32 -22.93 -6.93
CA THR A 121 -26.40 -23.93 -6.39
C THR A 121 -26.74 -25.34 -6.86
N ALA A 122 -28.02 -25.64 -7.11
CA ALA A 122 -28.46 -26.90 -7.72
C ALA A 122 -28.02 -27.03 -9.19
N LEU A 123 -27.82 -25.90 -9.88
CA LEU A 123 -27.31 -25.84 -11.26
C LEU A 123 -25.79 -26.00 -11.37
N LYS A 124 -25.00 -25.95 -10.27
CA LYS A 124 -23.53 -26.15 -10.34
C LYS A 124 -23.11 -27.57 -10.76
N LYS A 125 -24.05 -28.49 -11.00
CA LYS A 125 -23.83 -29.80 -11.65
C LYS A 125 -24.24 -29.83 -13.14
N GLY A 126 -24.56 -28.69 -13.78
CA GLY A 126 -24.94 -28.60 -15.19
C GLY A 126 -24.62 -27.24 -15.81
N ILE A 127 -24.03 -27.26 -17.00
CA ILE A 127 -23.47 -26.14 -17.79
C ILE A 127 -24.27 -24.81 -17.72
N PRO A 128 -23.65 -23.64 -17.44
CA PRO A 128 -24.35 -22.36 -17.44
C PRO A 128 -24.45 -21.79 -18.87
N LEU A 129 -25.68 -21.73 -19.40
CA LEU A 129 -26.01 -21.29 -20.76
C LEU A 129 -26.69 -19.91 -20.81
N SER A 130 -26.61 -19.12 -19.73
CA SER A 130 -27.48 -17.96 -19.51
C SER A 130 -26.94 -16.61 -20.01
N LEU A 131 -25.71 -16.52 -20.53
CA LEU A 131 -25.10 -15.24 -20.92
C LEU A 131 -25.31 -14.85 -22.40
N SER A 132 -25.68 -15.76 -23.30
CA SER A 132 -25.72 -15.46 -24.75
C SER A 132 -27.05 -14.87 -25.24
N LEU A 133 -28.16 -15.03 -24.53
CA LEU A 133 -29.49 -14.63 -25.02
C LEU A 133 -29.85 -13.15 -24.73
N LEU A 134 -29.19 -12.51 -23.77
CA LEU A 134 -29.48 -11.11 -23.41
C LEU A 134 -28.78 -10.09 -24.33
N ALA A 135 -27.79 -10.52 -25.12
CA ALA A 135 -26.95 -9.64 -25.95
C ALA A 135 -27.53 -9.35 -27.35
N GLY A 136 -28.68 -9.92 -27.73
CA GLY A 136 -29.41 -9.56 -28.95
C GLY A 136 -28.73 -9.90 -30.29
N ASN A 137 -27.66 -10.70 -30.30
CA ASN A 137 -26.92 -11.05 -31.52
C ASN A 137 -27.13 -12.55 -31.88
N PRO A 138 -27.62 -12.91 -33.07
CA PRO A 138 -27.76 -14.30 -33.47
C PRO A 138 -26.48 -14.76 -34.17
N LEU A 139 -25.55 -15.37 -33.44
CA LEU A 139 -24.54 -16.22 -34.08
C LEU A 139 -24.27 -17.51 -33.29
N PRO A 140 -23.99 -18.62 -33.99
CA PRO A 140 -24.16 -20.00 -33.53
C PRO A 140 -22.93 -20.54 -32.78
N MET A 141 -23.15 -21.49 -31.85
CA MET A 141 -22.16 -22.39 -31.21
C MET A 141 -21.04 -21.70 -30.38
N LEU A 142 -20.78 -21.98 -29.10
CA LEU A 142 -20.74 -23.27 -28.39
C LEU A 142 -20.09 -24.41 -29.18
N LEU A 143 -18.97 -24.14 -29.84
CA LEU A 143 -18.02 -25.14 -30.33
C LEU A 143 -16.62 -24.87 -29.76
N GLY A 144 -16.47 -25.14 -28.47
CA GLY A 144 -15.14 -25.10 -27.83
C GLY A 144 -14.94 -26.19 -26.78
N GLY A 145 -15.86 -27.16 -26.68
CA GLY A 145 -15.87 -28.13 -25.57
C GLY A 145 -15.95 -29.61 -25.97
N PHE A 146 -15.92 -29.94 -27.26
CA PHE A 146 -15.82 -31.32 -27.73
C PHE A 146 -14.70 -31.39 -28.75
N ASN A 147 -13.54 -31.90 -28.33
CA ASN A 147 -12.46 -32.24 -29.25
C ASN A 147 -12.94 -33.38 -30.16
N SER A 148 -13.19 -33.06 -31.42
CA SER A 148 -13.61 -34.00 -32.46
C SER A 148 -12.43 -34.79 -33.05
N GLU A 149 -11.47 -35.20 -32.23
CA GLU A 149 -10.27 -35.92 -32.70
C GLU A 149 -10.18 -37.38 -32.24
N ASN A 150 -11.18 -37.92 -31.53
CA ASN A 150 -11.14 -39.30 -31.02
C ASN A 150 -12.43 -40.10 -31.25
N PHE A 151 -12.81 -40.40 -32.50
CA PHE A 151 -13.85 -41.42 -32.76
C PHE A 151 -13.54 -42.22 -34.03
N ASP A 152 -13.18 -43.50 -33.83
CA ASP A 152 -12.72 -44.43 -34.87
C ASP A 152 -13.72 -45.55 -35.21
N SER A 153 -15.02 -45.42 -34.90
CA SER A 153 -16.00 -46.43 -35.38
C SER A 153 -17.46 -45.94 -35.51
N GLU A 154 -18.15 -46.44 -36.55
CA GLU A 154 -19.56 -46.13 -36.86
C GLU A 154 -20.56 -46.79 -35.88
N GLU A 155 -20.16 -47.84 -35.15
CA GLU A 155 -21.03 -48.56 -34.20
C GLU A 155 -21.25 -47.81 -32.87
N GLU A 156 -20.29 -46.97 -32.43
CA GLU A 156 -20.44 -46.16 -31.22
C GLU A 156 -21.39 -44.96 -31.42
N ILE A 157 -21.48 -44.45 -32.65
CA ILE A 157 -22.31 -43.29 -33.00
C ILE A 157 -23.81 -43.60 -32.79
N GLY A 158 -24.25 -44.82 -33.11
CA GLY A 158 -25.65 -45.25 -32.97
C GLY A 158 -26.11 -45.35 -31.51
N GLN A 159 -25.26 -45.90 -30.62
CA GLN A 159 -25.59 -46.06 -29.20
C GLN A 159 -25.59 -44.73 -28.43
N HIS A 160 -24.83 -43.74 -28.91
CA HIS A 160 -24.82 -42.39 -28.35
C HIS A 160 -25.97 -41.52 -28.87
N LEU A 161 -26.47 -41.74 -30.09
CA LEU A 161 -27.65 -41.08 -30.64
C LEU A 161 -28.96 -41.47 -29.94
N ASP A 162 -29.08 -42.73 -29.51
CA ASP A 162 -30.25 -43.20 -28.75
C ASP A 162 -30.27 -42.66 -27.31
N LYS A 163 -29.09 -42.51 -26.68
CA LYS A 163 -28.95 -41.80 -25.40
C LYS A 163 -29.19 -40.29 -25.55
N ALA A 164 -28.74 -39.69 -26.64
CA ALA A 164 -28.96 -38.27 -26.91
C ALA A 164 -30.44 -37.94 -27.15
N SER A 165 -31.19 -38.86 -27.78
CA SER A 165 -32.63 -38.69 -28.02
C SER A 165 -33.49 -39.01 -26.79
N GLN A 166 -33.07 -39.90 -25.90
CA GLN A 166 -33.66 -40.06 -24.55
C GLN A 166 -33.37 -38.85 -23.65
N MET A 167 -32.13 -38.35 -23.63
CA MET A 167 -31.80 -37.11 -22.92
C MET A 167 -32.59 -35.91 -23.46
N LYS A 168 -32.84 -35.83 -24.77
CA LYS A 168 -33.68 -34.78 -25.37
C LYS A 168 -35.14 -34.85 -24.91
N LYS A 169 -35.70 -36.06 -24.73
CA LYS A 169 -37.07 -36.23 -24.21
C LYS A 169 -37.18 -35.88 -22.72
N ASP A 170 -36.15 -36.16 -21.94
CA ASP A 170 -36.09 -35.77 -20.52
C ASP A 170 -35.81 -34.26 -20.35
N TYR A 171 -35.10 -33.63 -21.30
CA TYR A 171 -34.86 -32.18 -21.34
C TYR A 171 -36.08 -31.37 -21.79
N ILE A 172 -36.87 -31.90 -22.74
CA ILE A 172 -38.09 -31.23 -23.24
C ILE A 172 -39.21 -31.26 -22.19
N ASN A 173 -39.17 -32.20 -21.24
CA ASN A 173 -40.16 -32.34 -20.16
C ASN A 173 -39.71 -31.74 -18.80
N ALA A 174 -38.66 -30.92 -18.76
CA ALA A 174 -38.27 -30.21 -17.53
C ALA A 174 -39.03 -28.87 -17.40
N PRO A 175 -39.97 -28.73 -16.45
CA PRO A 175 -40.80 -27.53 -16.34
C PRO A 175 -40.12 -26.46 -15.47
N GLN A 176 -39.04 -25.79 -15.92
CA GLN A 176 -38.38 -24.77 -15.07
C GLN A 176 -37.75 -23.55 -15.77
N GLN A 177 -37.92 -23.31 -17.07
CA GLN A 177 -37.34 -22.12 -17.72
C GLN A 177 -38.19 -20.84 -17.64
N GLU A 178 -39.52 -20.95 -17.49
CA GLU A 178 -40.40 -19.76 -17.38
C GLU A 178 -40.20 -18.97 -16.07
N ASN A 179 -39.75 -19.62 -15.00
CA ASN A 179 -39.72 -19.01 -13.65
C ASN A 179 -38.64 -17.93 -13.46
N ILE A 180 -37.45 -18.02 -14.05
CA ILE A 180 -36.34 -17.11 -13.69
C ILE A 180 -36.58 -15.69 -14.24
N ILE A 181 -36.93 -15.56 -15.52
CA ILE A 181 -37.22 -14.27 -16.16
C ILE A 181 -38.43 -13.62 -15.50
N GLU A 182 -39.47 -14.41 -15.23
CA GLU A 182 -40.66 -13.95 -14.53
C GLU A 182 -40.34 -13.51 -13.09
N ASN A 183 -39.44 -14.20 -12.39
CA ASN A 183 -38.99 -13.82 -11.05
C ASN A 183 -38.18 -12.51 -11.05
N VAL A 184 -37.30 -12.30 -12.03
CA VAL A 184 -36.58 -11.02 -12.18
C VAL A 184 -37.56 -9.87 -12.44
N ARG A 185 -38.54 -10.09 -13.33
CA ARG A 185 -39.57 -9.10 -13.63
C ARG A 185 -40.41 -8.79 -12.38
N LYS A 186 -40.90 -9.82 -11.69
CA LYS A 186 -41.68 -9.69 -10.44
C LYS A 186 -40.88 -9.00 -9.34
N PHE A 187 -39.59 -9.32 -9.19
CA PHE A 187 -38.71 -8.65 -8.24
C PHE A 187 -38.67 -7.15 -8.54
N ARG A 188 -38.43 -6.77 -9.80
CA ARG A 188 -38.35 -5.37 -10.22
C ARG A 188 -39.69 -4.64 -10.00
N GLU A 189 -40.80 -5.28 -10.33
CA GLU A 189 -42.16 -4.75 -10.09
C GLU A 189 -42.44 -4.54 -8.60
N ASP A 190 -42.12 -5.51 -7.76
CA ASP A 190 -42.26 -5.43 -6.30
C ASP A 190 -41.36 -4.33 -5.72
N PHE A 191 -40.13 -4.20 -6.21
CA PHE A 191 -39.20 -3.16 -5.79
C PHE A 191 -39.72 -1.76 -6.18
N VAL A 192 -40.19 -1.58 -7.42
CA VAL A 192 -40.89 -0.35 -7.85
C VAL A 192 -42.07 -0.03 -6.92
N ASN A 193 -42.87 -1.03 -6.56
CA ASN A 193 -44.01 -0.84 -5.69
C ASN A 193 -43.61 -0.41 -4.27
N ILE A 194 -42.49 -0.90 -3.74
CA ILE A 194 -41.94 -0.45 -2.45
C ILE A 194 -41.53 1.02 -2.52
N ILE A 195 -40.78 1.41 -3.57
CA ILE A 195 -40.33 2.81 -3.76
C ILE A 195 -41.52 3.76 -3.97
N ARG A 196 -42.55 3.34 -4.70
CA ARG A 196 -43.78 4.14 -4.88
C ARG A 196 -44.57 4.26 -3.59
N THR A 197 -44.72 3.18 -2.83
CA THR A 197 -45.48 3.17 -1.56
C THR A 197 -44.77 4.00 -0.49
N SER A 198 -43.43 4.02 -0.48
CA SER A 198 -42.66 4.78 0.49
C SER A 198 -42.81 6.30 0.31
N LYS A 199 -43.39 6.79 -0.80
CA LYS A 199 -43.61 8.23 -1.12
C LYS A 199 -42.34 9.08 -1.04
N ILE A 200 -41.18 8.49 -1.30
CA ILE A 200 -39.92 9.22 -1.40
C ILE A 200 -39.81 9.86 -2.80
N ASP A 201 -39.05 10.94 -2.89
CA ASP A 201 -38.72 11.59 -4.16
C ASP A 201 -37.56 10.85 -4.83
N ASN A 202 -36.60 10.37 -4.02
CA ASN A 202 -35.52 9.52 -4.48
C ASN A 202 -35.00 8.57 -3.39
N LEU A 203 -34.48 7.41 -3.80
CA LEU A 203 -33.66 6.51 -3.00
C LEU A 203 -32.22 6.58 -3.49
N ILE A 204 -31.31 7.11 -2.67
CA ILE A 204 -29.88 7.16 -2.95
C ILE A 204 -29.21 5.95 -2.28
N ILE A 205 -28.59 5.10 -3.10
CA ILE A 205 -27.86 3.90 -2.68
C ILE A 205 -26.37 4.14 -2.90
N MET A 206 -25.62 4.27 -1.81
CA MET A 206 -24.17 4.43 -1.83
C MET A 206 -23.50 3.08 -1.65
N ILE A 207 -22.56 2.76 -2.53
CA ILE A 207 -21.82 1.50 -2.51
C ILE A 207 -20.33 1.82 -2.41
N ASP A 208 -19.69 1.37 -1.33
CA ASP A 208 -18.26 1.58 -1.06
C ASP A 208 -17.47 0.25 -1.07
N ASP A 209 -16.15 0.36 -1.17
CA ASP A 209 -15.18 -0.75 -1.15
C ASP A 209 -15.44 -1.86 -2.19
N LEU A 210 -16.12 -1.53 -3.29
CA LEU A 210 -16.36 -2.50 -4.38
C LEU A 210 -15.05 -3.01 -4.99
N ASP A 211 -14.04 -2.13 -5.07
CA ASP A 211 -12.71 -2.41 -5.59
C ASP A 211 -11.87 -3.35 -4.69
N ARG A 212 -12.37 -3.75 -3.51
CA ARG A 212 -11.73 -4.76 -2.66
C ARG A 212 -12.22 -6.19 -2.90
N CYS A 213 -13.33 -6.36 -3.60
CA CYS A 213 -13.87 -7.67 -3.91
C CYS A 213 -13.07 -8.38 -5.02
N ASN A 214 -13.10 -9.72 -5.04
CA ASN A 214 -12.61 -10.50 -6.17
C ASN A 214 -13.25 -10.04 -7.50
N PRO A 215 -12.48 -9.91 -8.60
CA PRO A 215 -12.96 -9.54 -9.94
C PRO A 215 -14.33 -10.05 -10.38
N ASP A 216 -14.61 -11.35 -10.20
CA ASP A 216 -15.89 -11.92 -10.65
C ASP A 216 -17.07 -11.27 -9.90
N ARG A 217 -16.90 -11.01 -8.60
CA ARG A 217 -17.91 -10.39 -7.74
C ARG A 217 -18.16 -8.93 -8.09
N ILE A 218 -17.12 -8.19 -8.42
CA ILE A 218 -17.23 -6.81 -8.87
C ILE A 218 -18.20 -6.72 -10.05
N ILE A 219 -18.00 -7.57 -11.07
CA ILE A 219 -18.86 -7.56 -12.26
C ILE A 219 -20.27 -8.03 -11.93
N GLU A 220 -20.41 -9.06 -11.10
CA GLU A 220 -21.71 -9.52 -10.62
C GLU A 220 -22.51 -8.40 -9.93
N THR A 221 -21.88 -7.63 -9.03
CA THR A 221 -22.48 -6.49 -8.33
C THR A 221 -22.93 -5.40 -9.32
N LEU A 222 -22.08 -5.02 -10.27
CA LEU A 222 -22.43 -4.03 -11.29
C LEU A 222 -23.61 -4.48 -12.17
N GLU A 223 -23.65 -5.76 -12.55
CA GLU A 223 -24.79 -6.36 -13.27
C GLU A 223 -26.06 -6.35 -12.41
N ALA A 224 -25.96 -6.64 -11.11
CA ALA A 224 -27.11 -6.66 -10.21
C ALA A 224 -27.79 -5.27 -10.11
N ILE A 225 -26.98 -4.22 -9.98
CA ILE A 225 -27.45 -2.83 -9.95
C ILE A 225 -28.23 -2.51 -11.22
N LYS A 226 -27.63 -2.78 -12.39
CA LYS A 226 -28.23 -2.43 -13.67
C LYS A 226 -29.50 -3.23 -13.98
N LEU A 227 -29.53 -4.52 -13.65
CA LEU A 227 -30.61 -5.43 -14.05
C LEU A 227 -31.81 -5.39 -13.10
N PHE A 228 -31.58 -5.26 -11.79
CA PHE A 228 -32.64 -5.47 -10.78
C PHE A 228 -33.03 -4.19 -10.04
N LEU A 229 -32.06 -3.33 -9.72
CA LEU A 229 -32.25 -2.26 -8.74
C LEU A 229 -32.40 -0.87 -9.39
N ALA A 230 -31.94 -0.69 -10.63
CA ALA A 230 -32.12 0.54 -11.40
C ALA A 230 -33.58 0.71 -11.86
N VAL A 231 -34.38 1.38 -11.01
CA VAL A 231 -35.80 1.70 -11.24
C VAL A 231 -36.07 3.19 -11.02
N GLU A 232 -37.25 3.67 -11.42
CA GLU A 232 -37.65 5.07 -11.19
C GLU A 232 -37.43 5.46 -9.72
N LYS A 233 -36.97 6.71 -9.50
CA LYS A 233 -36.64 7.24 -8.17
C LYS A 233 -35.52 6.48 -7.44
N THR A 234 -34.51 6.04 -8.18
CA THR A 234 -33.26 5.53 -7.59
C THR A 234 -32.04 6.23 -8.16
N THR A 235 -31.05 6.49 -7.31
CA THR A 235 -29.72 6.92 -7.70
C THR A 235 -28.68 6.06 -7.00
N PHE A 236 -27.73 5.51 -7.76
CA PHE A 236 -26.58 4.78 -7.23
C PHE A 236 -25.36 5.68 -7.22
N VAL A 237 -24.61 5.69 -6.13
CA VAL A 237 -23.29 6.34 -6.04
C VAL A 237 -22.28 5.27 -5.67
N ILE A 238 -21.44 4.88 -6.62
CA ILE A 238 -20.55 3.71 -6.47
C ILE A 238 -19.11 4.18 -6.44
N ALA A 239 -18.41 3.99 -5.31
CA ALA A 239 -16.99 4.25 -5.21
C ALA A 239 -16.17 3.05 -5.69
N MET A 240 -15.25 3.28 -6.62
CA MET A 240 -14.42 2.23 -7.22
C MET A 240 -13.07 2.76 -7.74
N ASP A 241 -12.10 1.88 -7.92
CA ASP A 241 -10.87 2.15 -8.66
C ASP A 241 -11.03 1.71 -10.12
N GLU A 242 -10.90 2.65 -11.06
CA GLU A 242 -11.11 2.43 -12.50
C GLU A 242 -10.21 1.31 -13.05
N ASN A 243 -8.98 1.19 -12.54
CA ASN A 243 -8.04 0.16 -12.99
C ASN A 243 -8.47 -1.23 -12.53
N ILE A 244 -8.99 -1.36 -11.30
CA ILE A 244 -9.46 -2.64 -10.75
C ILE A 244 -10.71 -3.12 -11.49
N ILE A 245 -11.64 -2.21 -11.79
CA ILE A 245 -12.82 -2.53 -12.62
C ILE A 245 -12.40 -2.98 -14.02
N THR A 246 -11.52 -2.22 -14.66
CA THR A 246 -11.00 -2.54 -16.00
C THR A 246 -10.36 -3.92 -16.04
N TYR A 247 -9.51 -4.23 -15.05
CA TYR A 247 -8.90 -5.55 -14.90
C TYR A 247 -9.95 -6.65 -14.74
N SER A 248 -11.00 -6.38 -13.96
CA SER A 248 -12.07 -7.34 -13.68
C SER A 248 -12.91 -7.65 -14.92
N ILE A 249 -13.20 -6.64 -15.73
CA ILE A 249 -13.91 -6.81 -17.01
C ILE A 249 -13.05 -7.63 -17.97
N LYS A 250 -11.77 -7.28 -18.15
CA LYS A 250 -10.85 -8.00 -19.05
C LYS A 250 -10.65 -9.45 -18.64
N ARG A 251 -10.67 -9.75 -17.35
CA ARG A 251 -10.60 -11.12 -16.84
C ARG A 251 -11.86 -11.94 -17.14
N LYS A 252 -13.05 -11.34 -17.02
CA LYS A 252 -14.34 -12.03 -17.25
C LYS A 252 -14.67 -12.16 -18.74
N TYR A 253 -14.30 -11.16 -19.54
CA TYR A 253 -14.49 -11.10 -20.98
C TYR A 253 -13.13 -10.94 -21.67
N PRO A 254 -12.35 -12.03 -21.82
CA PRO A 254 -11.05 -11.98 -22.47
C PRO A 254 -11.20 -11.50 -23.93
N GLN A 255 -10.31 -10.60 -24.35
CA GLN A 255 -10.26 -10.13 -25.73
C GLN A 255 -9.96 -11.31 -26.68
N LEU A 256 -10.67 -11.37 -27.81
CA LEU A 256 -10.34 -12.29 -28.91
C LEU A 256 -9.18 -11.68 -29.68
N ASP A 257 -8.14 -12.47 -29.96
CA ASP A 257 -6.78 -12.07 -30.33
C ASP A 257 -6.61 -11.14 -31.57
N ASP A 258 -7.68 -10.81 -32.30
CA ASP A 258 -7.61 -10.09 -33.59
C ASP A 258 -8.24 -8.69 -33.61
N VAL A 259 -8.76 -8.17 -32.49
CA VAL A 259 -9.30 -6.79 -32.46
C VAL A 259 -8.94 -6.06 -31.17
N ASP A 260 -8.21 -4.96 -31.32
CA ASP A 260 -7.82 -4.04 -30.24
C ASP A 260 -9.02 -3.16 -29.78
N ILE A 261 -10.16 -3.80 -29.50
CA ILE A 261 -11.35 -3.11 -28.97
C ILE A 261 -11.25 -3.14 -27.44
N ASP A 262 -11.21 -1.96 -26.83
CA ASP A 262 -11.33 -1.83 -25.39
C ASP A 262 -12.80 -1.99 -24.95
N VAL A 263 -13.22 -3.24 -24.79
CA VAL A 263 -14.57 -3.61 -24.33
C VAL A 263 -14.85 -3.07 -22.91
N SER A 264 -13.81 -2.72 -22.14
CA SER A 264 -13.97 -2.31 -20.75
C SER A 264 -14.61 -0.93 -20.60
N THR A 265 -14.23 0.04 -21.45
CA THR A 265 -14.81 1.38 -21.44
C THR A 265 -16.29 1.33 -21.79
N ASP A 266 -16.65 0.64 -22.87
CA ASP A 266 -18.04 0.45 -23.31
C ASP A 266 -18.91 -0.22 -22.24
N TYR A 267 -18.33 -1.19 -21.52
CA TYR A 267 -19.02 -1.87 -20.44
C TYR A 267 -19.29 -0.93 -19.25
N ILE A 268 -18.29 -0.15 -18.85
CA ILE A 268 -18.42 0.83 -17.75
C ILE A 268 -19.46 1.89 -18.12
N GLU A 269 -19.43 2.44 -19.34
CA GLU A 269 -20.39 3.47 -19.79
C GLU A 269 -21.84 2.98 -19.80
N LYS A 270 -22.08 1.69 -20.09
CA LYS A 270 -23.45 1.12 -20.02
C LYS A 270 -24.00 1.07 -18.60
N ILE A 271 -23.13 0.95 -17.60
CA ILE A 271 -23.51 0.80 -16.19
C ILE A 271 -23.47 2.14 -15.46
N VAL A 272 -22.38 2.88 -15.60
CA VAL A 272 -22.15 4.20 -14.98
C VAL A 272 -22.53 5.29 -15.98
N GLN A 273 -23.61 6.00 -15.71
CA GLN A 273 -24.06 7.10 -16.58
C GLN A 273 -23.29 8.39 -16.34
N LEU A 274 -22.83 8.61 -15.10
CA LEU A 274 -22.08 9.81 -14.73
C LEU A 274 -20.76 9.43 -14.03
N PRO A 275 -19.63 9.40 -14.76
CA PRO A 275 -18.31 9.18 -14.16
C PRO A 275 -17.77 10.47 -13.54
N ILE A 276 -17.44 10.43 -12.24
CA ILE A 276 -16.77 11.49 -11.50
C ILE A 276 -15.41 10.97 -11.06
N ARG A 277 -14.34 11.59 -11.56
CA ARG A 277 -12.97 11.21 -11.22
C ARG A 277 -12.45 12.12 -10.11
N ILE A 278 -12.09 11.51 -8.99
CA ILE A 278 -11.39 12.17 -7.88
C ILE A 278 -9.91 12.21 -8.25
N ALA A 279 -9.40 13.40 -8.51
CA ALA A 279 -7.98 13.61 -8.82
C ALA A 279 -7.10 13.28 -7.60
N GLU A 280 -5.87 12.84 -7.87
CA GLU A 280 -4.83 12.78 -6.85
C GLU A 280 -4.53 14.18 -6.32
N LEU A 281 -4.24 14.28 -5.02
CA LEU A 281 -3.91 15.55 -4.39
C LEU A 281 -2.57 16.07 -4.91
N ALA A 282 -2.47 17.37 -5.18
CA ALA A 282 -1.19 17.98 -5.48
C ALA A 282 -0.26 17.92 -4.25
N GLU A 283 1.06 18.10 -4.46
CA GLU A 283 2.00 18.18 -3.34
C GLU A 283 1.62 19.31 -2.35
N THR A 284 1.10 20.42 -2.86
CA THR A 284 0.57 21.54 -2.06
C THR A 284 -0.57 21.10 -1.16
N ASP A 285 -1.51 20.33 -1.69
CA ASP A 285 -2.69 19.85 -0.97
C ASP A 285 -2.31 18.79 0.07
N ILE A 286 -1.34 17.92 -0.23
CA ILE A 286 -0.81 16.96 0.74
C ILE A 286 -0.13 17.68 1.91
N LYS A 287 0.67 18.71 1.63
CA LYS A 287 1.29 19.52 2.67
C LYS A 287 0.23 20.20 3.54
N ASN A 288 -0.77 20.83 2.92
CA ASN A 288 -1.88 21.47 3.62
C ASN A 288 -2.65 20.46 4.49
N TYR A 289 -3.02 19.32 3.90
CA TYR A 289 -3.73 18.25 4.59
C TYR A 289 -2.96 17.72 5.81
N MET A 290 -1.64 17.56 5.69
CA MET A 290 -0.79 17.15 6.81
C MET A 290 -0.82 18.15 7.97
N LEU A 291 -0.72 19.45 7.69
CA LEU A 291 -0.80 20.50 8.70
C LEU A 291 -2.20 20.55 9.35
N LEU A 292 -3.25 20.31 8.58
CA LEU A 292 -4.62 20.21 9.08
C LEU A 292 -4.82 18.96 9.96
N LEU A 293 -4.25 17.82 9.60
CA LEU A 293 -4.27 16.62 10.45
C LEU A 293 -3.60 16.90 11.80
N ILE A 294 -2.42 17.53 11.79
CA ILE A 294 -1.73 17.92 13.03
C ILE A 294 -2.63 18.85 13.84
N SER A 295 -3.24 19.85 13.19
CA SER A 295 -4.21 20.74 13.82
C SER A 295 -5.38 19.97 14.45
N GLU A 296 -5.93 18.97 13.77
CA GLU A 296 -6.98 18.09 14.31
C GLU A 296 -6.53 17.34 15.57
N MET A 297 -5.26 16.93 15.67
CA MET A 297 -4.78 16.20 16.85
C MET A 297 -4.73 17.08 18.10
N TYR A 298 -4.42 18.37 17.94
CA TYR A 298 -4.19 19.31 19.03
C TYR A 298 -5.42 20.17 19.37
N LEU A 299 -6.20 20.57 18.38
CA LEU A 299 -7.29 21.54 18.53
C LEU A 299 -8.62 20.86 18.88
N SER A 300 -9.50 21.60 19.56
CA SER A 300 -10.89 21.21 19.71
C SER A 300 -11.64 21.26 18.37
N GLU A 301 -12.71 20.48 18.25
CA GLU A 301 -13.47 20.33 17.00
C GLU A 301 -14.06 21.67 16.50
N ASP A 302 -14.60 22.49 17.41
CA ASP A 302 -15.09 23.85 17.13
C ASP A 302 -14.00 24.74 16.54
N VAL A 303 -12.82 24.77 17.17
CA VAL A 303 -11.70 25.60 16.70
C VAL A 303 -11.15 25.12 15.36
N LEU A 304 -11.09 23.80 15.14
CA LEU A 304 -10.69 23.22 13.86
C LEU A 304 -11.65 23.60 12.73
N ASN A 305 -12.97 23.53 12.99
CA ASN A 305 -13.98 23.95 12.02
C ASN A 305 -13.85 25.44 11.67
N GLN A 306 -13.60 26.31 12.67
CA GLN A 306 -13.37 27.73 12.44
C GLN A 306 -12.09 28.00 11.63
N LEU A 307 -11.01 27.24 11.85
CA LEU A 307 -9.80 27.29 11.04
C LEU A 307 -10.11 26.95 9.57
N ILE A 308 -10.77 25.81 9.33
CA ILE A 308 -11.08 25.34 7.97
C ILE A 308 -11.99 26.31 7.22
N ASN A 309 -13.00 26.86 7.89
CA ASN A 309 -13.88 27.87 7.31
C ASN A 309 -13.10 29.14 6.91
N LYS A 310 -12.22 29.65 7.79
CA LYS A 310 -11.37 30.82 7.45
C LYS A 310 -10.43 30.54 6.28
N LEU A 311 -9.86 29.33 6.19
CA LEU A 311 -9.01 28.93 5.06
C LEU A 311 -9.82 28.82 3.76
N ARG A 312 -11.06 28.33 3.85
CA ARG A 312 -12.01 28.26 2.73
C ARG A 312 -12.40 29.65 2.24
N ASP A 313 -12.70 30.58 3.14
CA ASP A 313 -13.05 31.97 2.81
C ASP A 313 -11.90 32.72 2.12
N LYS A 314 -10.65 32.40 2.46
CA LYS A 314 -9.45 32.90 1.76
C LYS A 314 -9.26 32.30 0.36
N GLY A 315 -9.99 31.24 0.04
CA GLY A 315 -9.92 30.52 -1.23
C GLY A 315 -8.66 29.66 -1.39
N ILE A 316 -7.99 29.29 -0.28
CA ILE A 316 -6.69 28.59 -0.31
C ILE A 316 -6.77 27.29 -1.09
N PHE A 317 -7.81 26.48 -0.84
CA PHE A 317 -8.03 25.19 -1.51
C PHE A 317 -8.32 25.32 -3.01
N VAL A 318 -8.88 26.46 -3.44
CA VAL A 318 -9.21 26.70 -4.86
C VAL A 318 -8.00 27.24 -5.61
N LYS A 319 -7.20 28.10 -4.96
CA LYS A 319 -6.00 28.70 -5.55
C LYS A 319 -4.79 27.77 -5.53
N GLY A 320 -4.84 26.66 -4.79
CA GLY A 320 -3.70 25.75 -4.61
C GLY A 320 -2.56 26.38 -3.80
N GLU A 321 -2.88 27.31 -2.91
CA GLU A 321 -1.88 28.01 -2.09
C GLU A 321 -1.35 27.10 -0.96
N ILE A 322 -0.05 27.17 -0.68
CA ILE A 322 0.55 26.44 0.44
C ILE A 322 0.29 27.21 1.73
N ILE A 323 -0.37 26.56 2.68
CA ILE A 323 -0.60 27.09 4.02
C ILE A 323 0.73 27.03 4.79
N SER A 324 1.09 28.15 5.41
CA SER A 324 2.25 28.20 6.31
C SER A 324 1.83 27.89 7.75
N GLY A 325 2.73 27.27 8.52
CA GLY A 325 2.52 27.07 9.95
C GLY A 325 2.24 28.38 10.71
N LYS A 326 2.88 29.49 10.29
CA LYS A 326 2.64 30.83 10.87
C LYS A 326 1.20 31.29 10.65
N GLU A 327 0.69 31.12 9.43
CA GLU A 327 -0.69 31.50 9.10
C GLU A 327 -1.72 30.70 9.91
N ILE A 328 -1.49 29.40 10.11
CA ILE A 328 -2.34 28.58 10.98
C ILE A 328 -2.36 29.17 12.40
N VAL A 329 -1.19 29.41 12.98
CA VAL A 329 -1.06 29.95 14.35
C VAL A 329 -1.74 31.33 14.46
N GLU A 330 -1.56 32.21 13.47
CA GLU A 330 -2.25 33.51 13.42
C GLU A 330 -3.78 33.37 13.40
N ILE A 331 -4.31 32.46 12.57
CA ILE A 331 -5.75 32.19 12.51
C ILE A 331 -6.25 31.68 13.87
N ILE A 332 -5.57 30.72 14.48
CA ILE A 332 -5.94 30.13 15.77
C ILE A 332 -5.90 31.17 16.89
N ASN A 333 -4.92 32.07 16.89
CA ASN A 333 -4.84 33.17 17.84
C ASN A 333 -6.07 34.08 17.75
N GLY A 334 -6.55 34.37 16.54
CA GLY A 334 -7.76 35.16 16.28
C GLY A 334 -9.10 34.42 16.35
N VAL A 335 -9.13 33.15 16.77
CA VAL A 335 -10.35 32.34 16.94
C VAL A 335 -10.74 32.25 18.42
N THR A 336 -12.04 32.22 18.74
CA THR A 336 -12.56 32.00 20.09
C THR A 336 -13.12 30.58 20.25
N SER A 337 -12.85 29.94 21.38
CA SER A 337 -13.43 28.63 21.70
C SER A 337 -14.75 28.79 22.46
N THR A 338 -15.77 28.05 22.05
CA THR A 338 -17.08 27.97 22.74
C THR A 338 -16.98 27.47 24.18
N ASN A 339 -16.00 26.61 24.49
CA ASN A 339 -15.81 25.99 25.81
C ASN A 339 -14.62 26.60 26.60
N GLY A 340 -14.08 27.73 26.15
CA GLY A 340 -12.93 28.40 26.79
C GLY A 340 -11.56 27.80 26.47
N ASN A 341 -11.47 26.50 26.14
CA ASN A 341 -10.22 25.83 25.76
C ASN A 341 -10.11 25.62 24.24
N LYS A 342 -9.05 26.14 23.63
CA LYS A 342 -8.75 25.94 22.19
C LYS A 342 -8.13 24.58 21.89
N TYR A 343 -7.42 24.03 22.86
CA TYR A 343 -6.65 22.79 22.73
C TYR A 343 -7.36 21.64 23.44
N LYS A 344 -7.20 20.42 22.91
CA LYS A 344 -7.66 19.17 23.51
C LYS A 344 -6.96 18.93 24.85
N GLN A 345 -7.61 18.18 25.74
CA GLN A 345 -7.08 17.90 27.08
C GLN A 345 -5.69 17.25 27.01
N GLY A 346 -4.74 17.79 27.76
CA GLY A 346 -3.36 17.29 27.82
C GLY A 346 -2.41 17.91 26.79
N TYR A 347 -2.87 18.86 25.97
CA TYR A 347 -2.04 19.60 25.03
C TYR A 347 -2.03 21.10 25.33
N SER A 348 -0.86 21.72 25.15
CA SER A 348 -0.65 23.16 25.27
C SER A 348 -0.47 23.83 23.90
N GLN A 349 -0.54 25.15 23.89
CA GLN A 349 -0.19 25.96 22.71
C GLN A 349 1.25 25.72 22.27
N SER A 350 2.19 25.63 23.21
CA SER A 350 3.60 25.39 22.92
C SER A 350 3.80 24.04 22.22
N ASP A 351 3.11 23.00 22.68
CA ASP A 351 3.20 21.66 22.05
C ASP A 351 2.70 21.71 20.60
N PHE A 352 1.60 22.43 20.36
CA PHE A 352 1.02 22.58 19.02
C PHE A 352 1.95 23.35 18.09
N GLU A 353 2.47 24.50 18.53
CA GLU A 353 3.36 25.35 17.73
C GLU A 353 4.66 24.62 17.37
N GLU A 354 5.23 23.86 18.30
CA GLU A 354 6.42 23.03 18.05
C GLU A 354 6.14 22.00 16.95
N GLN A 355 5.04 21.24 17.04
CA GLN A 355 4.71 20.26 16.02
C GLN A 355 4.43 20.90 14.65
N ILE A 356 3.69 22.01 14.62
CA ILE A 356 3.42 22.73 13.37
C ILE A 356 4.71 23.20 12.72
N GLN A 357 5.67 23.71 13.48
CA GLN A 357 6.97 24.13 12.95
C GLN A 357 7.75 22.96 12.36
N ILE A 358 7.83 21.83 13.08
CA ILE A 358 8.52 20.61 12.62
C ILE A 358 7.94 20.17 11.27
N PHE A 359 6.62 20.02 11.16
CA PHE A 359 5.99 19.53 9.94
C PHE A 359 5.90 20.57 8.82
N ASN A 360 5.95 21.86 9.14
CA ASN A 360 6.01 22.91 8.15
C ASN A 360 7.35 22.91 7.38
N SER A 361 8.48 22.60 8.04
CA SER A 361 9.81 22.56 7.41
C SER A 361 10.00 21.33 6.52
N ILE A 362 9.57 20.16 6.99
CA ILE A 362 9.72 18.88 6.25
C ILE A 362 8.54 18.57 5.32
N GLY A 363 7.41 19.26 5.47
CA GLY A 363 6.15 18.93 4.81
C GLY A 363 6.21 18.94 3.29
N SER A 364 7.07 19.76 2.70
CA SER A 364 7.29 19.78 1.24
C SER A 364 7.96 18.51 0.72
N VAL A 365 8.96 17.99 1.43
CA VAL A 365 9.67 16.75 1.03
C VAL A 365 8.77 15.54 1.27
N ILE A 366 8.05 15.53 2.39
CA ILE A 366 7.02 14.51 2.64
C ILE A 366 5.99 14.53 1.52
N ALA A 367 5.44 15.70 1.17
CA ALA A 367 4.41 15.80 0.15
C ALA A 367 4.87 15.28 -1.22
N ALA A 368 6.10 15.60 -1.64
CA ALA A 368 6.70 15.06 -2.86
C ALA A 368 6.90 13.54 -2.83
N THR A 369 6.98 12.95 -1.63
CA THR A 369 7.17 11.51 -1.43
C THR A 369 5.85 10.74 -1.40
N LEU A 370 4.80 11.33 -0.83
CA LEU A 370 3.51 10.66 -0.58
C LEU A 370 2.60 10.54 -1.83
N LYS A 371 3.04 11.03 -3.00
CA LYS A 371 2.36 10.88 -4.31
C LYS A 371 0.84 11.15 -4.26
N GLY A 372 0.43 12.24 -3.61
CA GLY A 372 -0.98 12.64 -3.63
C GLY A 372 -1.96 11.73 -2.85
N ASN A 373 -1.48 10.80 -2.02
CA ASN A 373 -2.33 9.86 -1.29
C ASN A 373 -2.58 10.26 0.18
N PRO A 374 -3.78 10.76 0.55
CA PRO A 374 -4.06 11.22 1.91
C PRO A 374 -3.99 10.11 2.98
N ARG A 375 -4.27 8.84 2.63
CA ARG A 375 -4.07 7.71 3.56
C ARG A 375 -2.61 7.52 3.91
N GLN A 376 -1.70 7.70 2.96
CA GLN A 376 -0.26 7.64 3.23
C GLN A 376 0.18 8.77 4.16
N THR A 377 -0.41 9.96 4.06
CA THR A 377 -0.19 11.06 5.01
C THR A 377 -0.58 10.68 6.43
N LYS A 378 -1.77 10.09 6.63
CA LYS A 378 -2.19 9.58 7.95
C LYS A 378 -1.25 8.50 8.46
N ARG A 379 -0.84 7.55 7.62
CA ARG A 379 0.10 6.47 7.98
C ARG A 379 1.45 7.01 8.40
N PHE A 380 2.00 7.96 7.66
CA PHE A 380 3.25 8.63 8.00
C PHE A 380 3.18 9.26 9.40
N LEU A 381 2.14 10.08 9.65
CA LEU A 381 1.96 10.73 10.94
C LEU A 381 1.71 9.72 12.07
N ASN A 382 0.92 8.68 11.83
CA ASN A 382 0.70 7.61 12.81
C ASN A 382 2.02 6.91 13.18
N THR A 383 2.84 6.53 12.20
CA THR A 383 4.16 5.93 12.48
C THR A 383 5.05 6.88 13.27
N PHE A 384 5.03 8.18 12.94
CA PHE A 384 5.81 9.19 13.65
C PHE A 384 5.40 9.27 15.13
N TYR A 385 4.10 9.40 15.41
CA TYR A 385 3.61 9.47 16.78
C TYR A 385 3.78 8.16 17.55
N MET A 386 3.69 7.00 16.89
CA MET A 386 4.04 5.73 17.53
C MET A 386 5.51 5.70 17.95
N ARG A 387 6.44 6.11 17.08
CA ARG A 387 7.87 6.16 17.41
C ARG A 387 8.16 7.19 18.51
N LYS A 388 7.53 8.37 18.47
CA LYS A 388 7.60 9.38 19.54
C LYS A 388 7.13 8.81 20.89
N ARG A 389 5.95 8.18 20.94
CA ARG A 389 5.44 7.57 22.18
C ARG A 389 6.31 6.42 22.68
N LEU A 390 6.85 5.59 21.78
CA LEU A 390 7.75 4.52 22.17
C LEU A 390 9.05 5.08 22.78
N ALA A 391 9.59 6.16 22.23
CA ALA A 391 10.74 6.85 22.78
C ALA A 391 10.46 7.41 24.19
N GLU A 392 9.32 8.07 24.39
CA GLU A 392 8.90 8.58 25.70
C GLU A 392 8.77 7.47 26.75
N ILE A 393 8.14 6.34 26.39
CA ILE A 393 8.01 5.16 27.27
C ILE A 393 9.38 4.61 27.66
N GLN A 394 10.32 4.59 26.71
CA GLN A 394 11.68 4.09 26.93
C GLN A 394 12.63 5.15 27.50
N ARG A 395 12.14 6.38 27.76
CA ARG A 395 12.94 7.52 28.23
C ARG A 395 14.11 7.86 27.31
N ILE A 396 13.88 7.72 26.02
CA ILE A 396 14.81 8.12 24.96
C ILE A 396 14.51 9.58 24.61
N GLU A 397 15.50 10.45 24.78
CA GLU A 397 15.41 11.84 24.34
C GLU A 397 15.69 11.92 22.84
N LEU A 398 14.71 12.39 22.06
CA LEU A 398 14.82 12.51 20.61
C LEU A 398 14.64 13.94 20.15
N ASN A 399 15.39 14.31 19.11
CA ASN A 399 15.05 15.44 18.27
C ASN A 399 13.98 15.00 17.26
N LEU A 400 12.77 15.53 17.41
CA LEU A 400 11.63 15.18 16.58
C LEU A 400 11.82 15.54 15.10
N SER A 401 12.58 16.59 14.79
CA SER A 401 12.91 16.96 13.41
C SER A 401 13.83 15.93 12.75
N VAL A 402 14.80 15.38 13.50
CA VAL A 402 15.67 14.29 13.02
C VAL A 402 14.85 13.03 12.77
N LEU A 403 13.96 12.66 13.70
CA LEU A 403 13.07 11.50 13.53
C LEU A 403 12.23 11.63 12.27
N ALA A 404 11.60 12.78 12.07
CA ALA A 404 10.74 13.01 10.93
C ALA A 404 11.55 13.01 9.62
N LYS A 405 12.72 13.67 9.58
CA LYS A 405 13.62 13.65 8.42
C LYS A 405 14.08 12.24 8.05
N LEU A 406 14.46 11.41 9.02
CA LEU A 406 14.80 10.00 8.77
C LEU A 406 13.63 9.19 8.21
N MET A 407 12.43 9.42 8.74
CA MET A 407 11.22 8.78 8.20
C MET A 407 10.94 9.18 6.75
N VAL A 408 11.23 10.43 6.36
CA VAL A 408 11.11 10.83 4.95
C VAL A 408 12.03 10.00 4.07
N LEU A 409 13.29 9.80 4.48
CA LEU A 409 14.24 8.96 3.75
C LEU A 409 13.72 7.52 3.65
N GLU A 410 13.23 6.95 4.75
CA GLU A 410 12.64 5.61 4.80
C GLU A 410 11.50 5.42 3.79
N TYR A 411 10.65 6.43 3.61
CA TYR A 411 9.56 6.41 2.63
C TYR A 411 10.03 6.69 1.19
N THR A 412 11.05 7.53 1.02
CA THR A 412 11.56 7.95 -0.29
C THR A 412 12.41 6.87 -0.93
N ASP A 413 13.35 6.32 -0.16
CA ASP A 413 14.30 5.31 -0.60
C ASP A 413 14.75 4.43 0.58
N ARG A 414 14.19 3.22 0.65
CA ARG A 414 14.50 2.26 1.72
C ARG A 414 15.93 1.75 1.66
N ASP A 415 16.56 1.72 0.49
CA ASP A 415 17.91 1.18 0.36
C ASP A 415 18.93 2.20 0.84
N LEU A 416 18.74 3.49 0.53
CA LEU A 416 19.53 4.58 1.11
C LEU A 416 19.33 4.69 2.63
N PHE A 417 18.10 4.50 3.12
CA PHE A 417 17.83 4.44 4.57
C PHE A 417 18.61 3.30 5.26
N ARG A 418 18.71 2.13 4.62
CA ARG A 418 19.50 0.99 5.12
C ARG A 418 20.99 1.23 5.02
N GLU A 419 21.45 1.89 3.98
CA GLU A 419 22.85 2.29 3.84
C GLU A 419 23.24 3.28 4.96
N LEU A 420 22.38 4.27 5.24
CA LEU A 420 22.57 5.18 6.36
C LEU A 420 22.60 4.45 7.71
N TYR A 421 21.75 3.43 7.87
CA TYR A 421 21.81 2.54 9.03
C TYR A 421 23.16 1.83 9.14
N GLN A 422 23.70 1.30 8.04
CA GLN A 422 25.01 0.64 8.05
C GLN A 422 26.12 1.63 8.41
N TRP A 423 26.11 2.82 7.83
CA TRP A 423 27.11 3.85 8.12
C TRP A 423 27.13 4.25 9.59
N GLN A 424 25.99 4.52 10.20
CA GLN A 424 25.96 4.82 11.64
C GLN A 424 26.34 3.60 12.49
N PHE A 425 25.93 2.40 12.08
CA PHE A 425 26.22 1.16 12.81
C PHE A 425 27.73 0.88 12.86
N GLU A 426 28.45 1.19 11.77
CA GLU A 426 29.90 1.00 11.68
C GLU A 426 30.70 2.09 12.41
N ASN A 427 30.08 3.24 12.69
CA ASN A 427 30.74 4.44 13.19
C ASN A 427 30.15 4.92 14.53
N ASP A 428 29.86 3.99 15.44
CA ASP A 428 29.41 4.24 16.81
C ASP A 428 28.20 5.20 16.92
N GLY A 429 27.23 5.04 16.02
CA GLY A 429 25.99 5.83 15.99
C GLY A 429 26.02 7.02 15.04
N ILE A 430 27.18 7.42 14.50
CA ILE A 430 27.32 8.63 13.69
C ILE A 430 27.60 8.26 12.23
N PRO A 431 26.76 8.64 11.25
CA PRO A 431 26.96 8.27 9.85
C PRO A 431 28.00 9.18 9.15
N LYS A 432 29.29 9.00 9.47
CA LYS A 432 30.38 9.84 8.93
C LYS A 432 30.41 10.00 7.40
N PRO A 433 30.17 8.95 6.58
CA PRO A 433 30.15 9.09 5.12
C PRO A 433 29.10 10.06 4.59
N LEU A 434 28.06 10.38 5.36
CA LEU A 434 27.03 11.36 4.98
C LEU A 434 27.58 12.79 4.97
N SER A 435 28.64 13.09 5.73
CA SER A 435 29.19 14.45 5.83
C SER A 435 29.71 14.97 4.49
N ASP A 436 30.42 14.14 3.73
CA ASP A 436 30.93 14.51 2.40
C ASP A 436 29.78 14.83 1.42
N ILE A 437 28.69 14.05 1.52
CA ILE A 437 27.51 14.21 0.66
C ILE A 437 26.73 15.48 1.05
N GLU A 438 26.49 15.71 2.35
CA GLU A 438 25.86 16.94 2.85
C GLU A 438 26.64 18.17 2.41
N ASN A 439 27.97 18.16 2.57
CA ASN A 439 28.83 19.26 2.16
C ASN A 439 28.79 19.51 0.66
N GLN A 440 28.79 18.47 -0.17
CA GLN A 440 28.70 18.63 -1.62
C GLN A 440 27.35 19.22 -2.03
N VAL A 441 26.24 18.66 -1.54
CA VAL A 441 24.89 19.09 -1.93
C VAL A 441 24.53 20.48 -1.39
N LEU A 442 25.03 20.87 -0.21
CA LEU A 442 24.73 22.18 0.39
C LEU A 442 25.65 23.30 -0.14
N ASN A 443 26.88 22.99 -0.56
CA ASN A 443 27.83 23.98 -1.10
C ASN A 443 27.74 24.12 -2.63
N GLU A 444 27.33 23.08 -3.36
CA GLU A 444 26.99 23.20 -4.77
C GLU A 444 25.59 23.81 -4.89
N GLY A 445 25.53 25.11 -5.21
CA GLY A 445 24.31 25.69 -5.75
C GLY A 445 23.85 24.84 -6.94
N LEU A 446 22.54 24.69 -7.12
CA LEU A 446 21.87 23.81 -8.10
C LEU A 446 22.24 24.01 -9.60
N ASN A 447 23.35 24.68 -9.95
CA ASN A 447 23.63 25.24 -11.27
C ASN A 447 25.03 24.97 -11.87
N ASP A 448 25.80 23.95 -11.46
CA ASP A 448 27.08 23.63 -12.14
C ASP A 448 27.07 22.22 -12.74
N GLU A 449 26.74 22.12 -14.04
CA GLU A 449 26.78 20.87 -14.83
C GLU A 449 28.21 20.43 -15.23
N GLU A 450 29.27 21.12 -14.81
CA GLU A 450 30.63 20.88 -15.32
C GLU A 450 31.69 20.70 -14.21
N LYS A 451 31.66 19.57 -13.49
CA LYS A 451 32.87 19.05 -12.84
C LYS A 451 33.07 17.55 -13.09
N PRO A 452 34.32 17.11 -13.32
CA PRO A 452 34.63 15.71 -13.58
C PRO A 452 34.38 14.87 -12.32
N LYS A 453 33.56 13.82 -12.47
CA LYS A 453 33.14 12.97 -11.36
C LYS A 453 34.33 12.31 -10.66
N THR A 454 34.47 12.54 -9.36
CA THR A 454 35.47 11.84 -8.54
C THR A 454 35.14 10.36 -8.37
N SER A 455 36.13 9.51 -8.11
CA SER A 455 35.96 8.05 -7.96
C SER A 455 34.97 7.62 -6.85
N GLN A 456 34.60 8.52 -5.93
CA GLN A 456 33.56 8.33 -4.91
C GLN A 456 32.13 8.59 -5.45
N GLU A 457 31.94 9.51 -6.41
CA GLU A 457 30.65 9.79 -7.04
C GLU A 457 30.10 8.61 -7.86
N GLN A 458 30.97 7.73 -8.34
CA GLN A 458 30.56 6.48 -9.01
C GLN A 458 30.01 5.43 -8.03
N LYS A 459 30.38 5.47 -6.74
CA LYS A 459 29.90 4.52 -5.72
C LYS A 459 28.61 4.98 -5.05
N ASN A 460 28.44 6.29 -4.83
CA ASN A 460 27.30 6.85 -4.08
C ASN A 460 26.26 7.55 -4.99
N GLY A 461 26.21 7.23 -6.28
CA GLY A 461 25.39 7.95 -7.28
C GLY A 461 23.91 8.10 -6.92
N ALA A 462 23.34 7.17 -6.14
CA ALA A 462 21.94 7.23 -5.68
C ALA A 462 21.67 8.39 -4.70
N TRP A 463 22.66 8.82 -3.91
CA TRP A 463 22.54 9.94 -2.96
C TRP A 463 22.43 11.31 -3.65
N PHE A 464 22.79 11.41 -4.93
CA PHE A 464 22.77 12.65 -5.70
C PHE A 464 21.52 12.81 -6.58
N GLY A 465 20.51 11.94 -6.44
CA GLY A 465 19.23 12.10 -7.13
C GLY A 465 18.45 13.33 -6.62
N ASP A 466 17.64 13.97 -7.48
CA ASP A 466 16.94 15.23 -7.18
C ASP A 466 16.09 15.16 -5.90
N LYS A 467 15.42 14.02 -5.66
CA LYS A 467 14.61 13.81 -4.44
C LYS A 467 15.47 13.78 -3.18
N ILE A 468 16.64 13.15 -3.25
CA ILE A 468 17.56 13.02 -2.12
C ILE A 468 18.28 14.34 -1.88
N LYS A 469 18.63 15.08 -2.93
CA LYS A 469 19.14 16.46 -2.80
C LYS A 469 18.14 17.37 -2.06
N ARG A 470 16.85 17.31 -2.43
CA ARG A 470 15.78 18.02 -1.70
C ARG A 470 15.68 17.58 -0.24
N TRP A 471 15.82 16.28 0.03
CA TRP A 471 15.82 15.75 1.39
C TRP A 471 17.01 16.23 2.22
N ILE A 472 18.23 16.26 1.65
CA ILE A 472 19.44 16.76 2.31
C ILE A 472 19.26 18.24 2.68
N GLY A 473 18.74 19.05 1.75
CA GLY A 473 18.55 20.49 1.92
C GLY A 473 17.49 20.91 2.95
N VAL A 474 16.70 19.98 3.49
CA VAL A 474 15.73 20.27 4.54
C VAL A 474 16.33 20.15 5.93
N GLU A 475 16.01 21.07 6.82
CA GLU A 475 16.50 21.04 8.20
C GLU A 475 16.01 19.81 8.97
N PRO A 476 16.85 19.21 9.85
CA PRO A 476 18.24 19.59 10.14
C PRO A 476 19.21 19.11 9.05
N THR A 477 20.14 19.96 8.61
CA THR A 477 21.08 19.69 7.50
C THR A 477 22.37 18.99 7.91
N ASN A 478 22.60 18.80 9.20
CA ASN A 478 23.81 18.21 9.78
C ASN A 478 23.53 16.82 10.39
N LEU A 479 22.84 15.94 9.65
CA LEU A 479 22.55 14.58 10.15
C LEU A 479 23.83 13.78 10.38
N SER A 480 24.91 14.10 9.66
CA SER A 480 26.23 13.46 9.83
C SER A 480 26.87 13.70 11.20
N GLU A 481 26.36 14.62 12.01
CA GLU A 481 26.85 14.94 13.37
C GLU A 481 25.97 14.34 14.48
N VAL A 482 24.83 13.75 14.15
CA VAL A 482 23.83 13.27 15.11
C VAL A 482 24.00 11.76 15.34
N ASP A 483 23.92 11.32 16.60
CA ASP A 483 23.82 9.90 16.93
C ASP A 483 22.44 9.36 16.51
N LEU A 484 22.43 8.56 15.44
CA LEU A 484 21.22 8.00 14.86
C LEU A 484 20.81 6.65 15.47
N SER A 485 21.60 6.11 16.40
CA SER A 485 21.40 4.75 16.93
C SER A 485 20.02 4.55 17.57
N GLN A 486 19.55 5.55 18.33
CA GLN A 486 18.25 5.55 18.99
C GLN A 486 17.09 5.66 17.99
N TYR A 487 17.27 6.38 16.90
CA TYR A 487 16.26 6.52 15.85
C TYR A 487 16.10 5.20 15.08
N PHE A 488 17.20 4.58 14.70
CA PHE A 488 17.18 3.26 14.04
C PHE A 488 16.73 2.13 14.99
N TYR A 489 16.94 2.27 16.30
CA TYR A 489 16.33 1.37 17.28
C TYR A 489 14.80 1.39 17.17
N LEU A 490 14.18 2.55 16.97
CA LEU A 490 12.73 2.72 16.84
C LEU A 490 12.20 2.33 15.45
N ALA A 491 13.09 2.17 14.47
CA ALA A 491 12.80 1.77 13.08
C ALA A 491 13.31 0.35 12.76
N ARG A 492 13.49 -0.52 13.77
CA ARG A 492 14.03 -1.89 13.61
C ARG A 492 13.26 -2.73 12.60
N ASP A 493 11.94 -2.57 12.54
CA ASP A 493 11.08 -3.24 11.56
C ASP A 493 11.51 -2.96 10.12
N SER A 494 11.93 -1.73 9.86
CA SER A 494 12.29 -1.21 8.52
C SER A 494 13.70 -1.61 8.09
N VAL A 495 14.56 -1.90 9.08
CA VAL A 495 15.95 -2.32 8.89
C VAL A 495 16.11 -3.85 8.96
N SER A 496 15.08 -4.59 9.38
CA SER A 496 15.11 -6.04 9.64
C SER A 496 15.25 -6.91 8.38
N ASP A 497 16.38 -6.81 7.68
CA ASP A 497 16.81 -7.84 6.75
C ASP A 497 17.49 -8.98 7.52
N LYS A 498 17.13 -10.23 7.22
CA LYS A 498 17.72 -11.44 7.80
C LYS A 498 19.25 -11.49 7.63
N LYS A 499 19.80 -10.76 6.66
CA LYS A 499 21.24 -10.61 6.43
C LYS A 499 21.95 -9.67 7.41
N LEU A 500 21.26 -8.67 7.97
CA LEU A 500 21.84 -7.68 8.89
C LEU A 500 21.69 -8.10 10.36
N PHE A 501 20.61 -8.83 10.70
CA PHE A 501 20.29 -9.25 12.07
C PHE A 501 20.72 -10.68 12.43
N SER A 502 21.38 -11.43 11.54
CA SER A 502 21.85 -12.79 11.84
C SER A 502 22.97 -12.87 12.89
N ILE A 503 23.38 -11.74 13.46
CA ILE A 503 24.45 -11.63 14.45
C ILE A 503 23.94 -10.72 15.57
N ASN A 504 23.50 -11.33 16.66
CA ASN A 504 23.01 -10.62 17.85
C ASN A 504 24.21 -10.07 18.64
N LEU A 505 24.95 -9.13 18.04
CA LEU A 505 26.12 -8.54 18.67
C LEU A 505 25.69 -7.43 19.64
N ASN A 506 26.22 -7.45 20.86
CA ASN A 506 26.13 -6.32 21.79
C ASN A 506 27.14 -5.21 21.44
N GLN A 507 27.08 -4.05 22.12
CA GLN A 507 27.95 -2.89 21.79
C GLN A 507 29.45 -3.19 21.98
N GLU A 508 29.83 -3.97 22.98
CA GLU A 508 31.23 -4.32 23.26
C GLU A 508 31.78 -5.27 22.19
N GLU A 509 31.02 -6.30 21.83
CA GLU A 509 31.36 -7.24 20.75
C GLU A 509 31.56 -6.51 19.41
N ARG A 510 30.70 -5.52 19.12
CA ARG A 510 30.81 -4.70 17.90
C ARG A 510 32.05 -3.81 17.89
N LYS A 511 32.38 -3.17 19.02
CA LYS A 511 33.62 -2.39 19.15
C LYS A 511 34.83 -3.26 18.87
N ILE A 512 34.86 -4.48 19.40
CA ILE A 512 35.95 -5.43 19.16
C ILE A 512 36.03 -5.80 17.67
N ILE A 513 34.90 -6.13 17.02
CA ILE A 513 34.87 -6.42 15.58
C ILE A 513 35.38 -5.23 14.76
N ASN A 514 34.91 -4.02 15.06
CA ASN A 514 35.31 -2.80 14.36
C ASN A 514 36.81 -2.53 14.55
N GLN A 515 37.34 -2.67 15.77
CA GLN A 515 38.77 -2.51 16.03
C GLN A 515 39.62 -3.55 15.28
N ILE A 516 39.15 -4.81 15.18
CA ILE A 516 39.82 -5.88 14.45
C ILE A 516 39.76 -5.65 12.93
N CYS A 517 38.63 -5.14 12.40
CA CYS A 517 38.43 -4.99 10.96
C CYS A 517 38.83 -3.61 10.43
N ASN A 518 39.09 -2.61 11.27
CA ASN A 518 39.44 -1.27 10.82
C ASN A 518 40.81 -1.24 10.12
N LEU A 519 40.81 -0.98 8.81
CA LEU A 519 42.03 -0.95 7.99
C LEU A 519 42.96 0.23 8.31
N THR A 520 42.47 1.29 8.98
CA THR A 520 43.30 2.43 9.40
C THR A 520 44.10 2.16 10.68
N VAL A 521 43.78 1.07 11.40
CA VAL A 521 44.50 0.64 12.60
C VAL A 521 45.65 -0.29 12.21
N SER A 522 46.83 -0.09 12.82
CA SER A 522 48.01 -0.91 12.54
C SER A 522 47.76 -2.41 12.75
N GLU A 523 48.37 -3.25 11.91
CA GLU A 523 48.21 -4.73 11.96
C GLU A 523 48.59 -5.31 13.33
N ILE A 524 49.60 -4.74 14.00
CA ILE A 524 50.06 -5.19 15.33
C ILE A 524 48.95 -5.03 16.38
N ILE A 525 48.24 -3.91 16.37
CA ILE A 525 47.13 -3.64 17.30
C ILE A 525 45.97 -4.59 17.02
N ARG A 526 45.67 -4.85 15.74
CA ARG A 526 44.61 -5.78 15.33
C ARG A 526 44.92 -7.22 15.74
N LYS A 527 46.16 -7.69 15.56
CA LYS A 527 46.61 -9.01 16.05
C LYS A 527 46.41 -9.15 17.55
N LYS A 528 46.82 -8.14 18.33
CA LYS A 528 46.64 -8.13 19.78
C LYS A 528 45.16 -8.22 20.19
N LYS A 529 44.26 -7.55 19.46
CA LYS A 529 42.81 -7.67 19.69
C LYS A 529 42.24 -9.04 19.33
N ILE A 530 42.76 -9.70 18.30
CA ILE A 530 42.40 -11.08 18.00
C ILE A 530 42.87 -12.04 19.11
N GLU A 531 44.03 -11.77 19.73
CA GLU A 531 44.50 -12.54 20.89
C GLU A 531 43.61 -12.40 22.13
N GLU A 532 43.03 -11.22 22.36
CA GLU A 532 42.08 -11.01 23.47
C GLU A 532 40.86 -11.95 23.37
N LEU A 533 40.45 -12.35 22.15
CA LEU A 533 39.37 -13.31 21.95
C LEU A 533 39.66 -14.70 22.56
N LYS A 534 40.91 -15.05 22.84
CA LYS A 534 41.26 -16.33 23.52
C LYS A 534 40.72 -16.39 24.95
N VAL A 535 40.66 -15.24 25.63
CA VAL A 535 40.32 -15.13 27.06
C VAL A 535 38.81 -14.92 27.27
N MET A 536 38.06 -14.63 26.22
CA MET A 536 36.61 -14.45 26.29
C MET A 536 35.88 -15.80 26.42
N ASP A 537 34.64 -15.77 26.92
CA ASP A 537 33.78 -16.94 26.94
C ASP A 537 33.41 -17.42 25.53
N GLU A 538 33.02 -18.68 25.39
CA GLU A 538 32.75 -19.30 24.10
C GLU A 538 31.59 -18.65 23.33
N VAL A 539 30.57 -18.18 24.03
CA VAL A 539 29.38 -17.57 23.42
C VAL A 539 29.76 -16.23 22.80
N THR A 540 30.36 -15.33 23.58
CA THR A 540 30.83 -14.01 23.12
C THR A 540 31.82 -14.13 21.96
N ARG A 541 32.79 -15.04 22.08
CA ARG A 541 33.76 -15.32 21.01
C ARG A 541 33.10 -15.83 19.73
N SER A 542 32.13 -16.73 19.85
CA SER A 542 31.40 -17.28 18.70
C SER A 542 30.62 -16.21 17.95
N GLU A 543 29.95 -15.30 18.68
CA GLU A 543 29.24 -14.17 18.09
C GLU A 543 30.21 -13.18 17.42
N ILE A 544 31.32 -12.82 18.08
CA ILE A 544 32.35 -11.95 17.48
C ILE A 544 32.91 -12.54 16.18
N ILE A 545 33.21 -13.84 16.15
CA ILE A 545 33.76 -14.50 14.96
C ILE A 545 32.72 -14.58 13.84
N LYS A 546 31.44 -14.83 14.14
CA LYS A 546 30.35 -14.70 13.16
C LYS A 546 30.30 -13.27 12.60
N GLY A 547 30.45 -12.26 13.46
CA GLY A 547 30.54 -10.85 13.10
C GLY A 547 31.68 -10.54 12.13
N ILE A 548 32.89 -11.04 12.41
CA ILE A 548 34.06 -10.86 11.55
C ILE A 548 33.87 -11.55 10.18
N ILE A 549 33.32 -12.78 10.16
CA ILE A 549 32.99 -13.50 8.92
C ILE A 549 32.01 -12.69 8.07
N SER A 550 31.01 -12.07 8.70
CA SER A 550 30.04 -11.22 8.00
C SER A 550 30.69 -9.96 7.43
N LYS A 551 31.55 -9.28 8.19
CA LYS A 551 32.34 -8.15 7.67
C LYS A 551 33.21 -8.56 6.49
N TYR A 552 33.85 -9.72 6.53
CA TYR A 552 34.57 -10.25 5.37
C TYR A 552 33.67 -10.52 4.15
N ASN A 553 32.43 -10.94 4.38
CA ASN A 553 31.47 -11.15 3.29
C ASN A 553 30.99 -9.85 2.66
N GLN A 554 31.00 -8.76 3.42
CA GLN A 554 30.73 -7.40 2.94
C GLN A 554 31.96 -6.79 2.25
N ASP A 555 33.13 -6.81 2.91
CA ASP A 555 34.41 -6.34 2.38
C ASP A 555 35.49 -7.44 2.43
N LYS A 556 35.94 -7.85 1.25
CA LYS A 556 36.93 -8.92 1.06
C LYS A 556 38.36 -8.52 1.46
N ASN A 557 38.62 -7.24 1.76
CA ASN A 557 39.90 -6.76 2.29
C ASN A 557 40.25 -7.36 3.67
N HIS A 558 39.28 -7.93 4.37
CA HIS A 558 39.49 -8.57 5.68
C HIS A 558 40.00 -10.03 5.59
N LEU A 559 40.44 -10.49 4.42
CA LEU A 559 40.93 -11.86 4.22
C LEU A 559 42.04 -12.25 5.21
N TRP A 560 42.99 -11.35 5.47
CA TRP A 560 44.07 -11.58 6.42
C TRP A 560 43.54 -11.89 7.84
N VAL A 561 42.46 -11.21 8.27
CA VAL A 561 41.84 -11.43 9.59
C VAL A 561 41.28 -12.85 9.71
N LEU A 562 40.63 -13.36 8.65
CA LEU A 562 40.11 -14.73 8.64
C LEU A 562 41.21 -15.79 8.73
N ILE A 563 42.33 -15.54 8.05
CA ILE A 563 43.47 -16.45 8.07
C ILE A 563 44.12 -16.44 9.46
N GLU A 564 44.17 -15.30 10.13
CA GLU A 564 44.66 -15.23 11.51
C GLU A 564 43.71 -15.94 12.49
N LEU A 565 42.39 -15.76 12.34
CA LEU A 565 41.40 -16.53 13.10
C LEU A 565 41.52 -18.04 12.87
N TYR A 566 41.77 -18.47 11.63
CA TYR A 566 41.98 -19.88 11.29
C TYR A 566 43.16 -20.50 12.04
N LYS A 567 44.28 -19.77 12.12
CA LYS A 567 45.49 -20.23 12.84
C LYS A 567 45.24 -20.32 14.35
N MET A 568 44.50 -19.36 14.90
CA MET A 568 44.36 -19.21 16.34
C MET A 568 43.24 -20.05 16.95
N PHE A 569 42.19 -20.37 16.18
CA PHE A 569 41.00 -21.04 16.70
C PHE A 569 40.61 -22.28 15.89
N GLN A 570 41.12 -23.44 16.31
CA GLN A 570 40.87 -24.74 15.64
C GLN A 570 39.38 -25.05 15.45
N GLN A 571 38.55 -24.71 16.43
CA GLN A 571 37.11 -24.99 16.40
C GLN A 571 36.32 -24.27 15.28
N TYR A 572 36.85 -23.18 14.71
CA TYR A 572 36.20 -22.44 13.62
C TYR A 572 36.80 -22.73 12.24
N GLN A 573 37.84 -23.56 12.15
CA GLN A 573 38.52 -23.88 10.90
C GLN A 573 37.58 -24.40 9.80
N PRO A 574 36.63 -25.34 10.06
CA PRO A 574 35.73 -25.83 9.01
C PRO A 574 34.88 -24.71 8.41
N LYS A 575 34.35 -23.84 9.27
CA LYS A 575 33.48 -22.73 8.87
C LYS A 575 34.26 -21.65 8.11
N ILE A 576 35.46 -21.31 8.57
CA ILE A 576 36.32 -20.35 7.87
C ILE A 576 36.69 -20.90 6.49
N LEU A 577 37.04 -22.18 6.39
CA LEU A 577 37.39 -22.82 5.12
C LEU A 577 36.25 -22.76 4.09
N GLU A 578 34.99 -22.96 4.50
CA GLU A 578 33.83 -22.78 3.62
C GLU A 578 33.71 -21.34 3.10
N GLU A 579 33.97 -20.34 3.94
CA GLU A 579 33.92 -18.93 3.54
C GLU A 579 35.10 -18.53 2.62
N LEU A 580 36.27 -19.15 2.80
CA LEU A 580 37.42 -18.96 1.92
C LEU A 580 37.18 -19.57 0.53
N LYS A 581 36.42 -20.67 0.42
CA LYS A 581 36.01 -21.27 -0.88
C LYS A 581 35.03 -20.40 -1.68
N LYS A 582 34.33 -19.47 -1.02
CA LYS A 582 33.39 -18.52 -1.66
C LYS A 582 34.08 -17.32 -2.33
N TYR A 583 35.40 -17.16 -2.20
CA TYR A 583 36.14 -16.05 -2.81
C TYR A 583 36.05 -16.11 -4.35
N LYS A 584 35.95 -14.94 -4.99
CA LYS A 584 35.75 -14.86 -6.45
C LYS A 584 37.06 -15.19 -7.19
N ARG A 585 36.96 -16.02 -8.24
CA ARG A 585 38.08 -16.47 -9.09
C ARG A 585 38.94 -15.32 -9.63
N GLY A 586 38.31 -14.24 -10.09
CA GLY A 586 38.98 -13.09 -10.71
C GLY A 586 39.67 -12.13 -9.74
N SER A 587 39.59 -12.39 -8.44
CA SER A 587 40.11 -11.51 -7.38
C SER A 587 41.32 -12.11 -6.66
N ILE A 588 41.77 -13.31 -7.05
CA ILE A 588 42.95 -13.95 -6.44
C ILE A 588 44.20 -13.39 -7.14
N THR A 589 44.97 -12.60 -6.40
CA THR A 589 46.29 -12.11 -6.79
C THR A 589 47.37 -12.91 -6.04
N PRO A 590 48.67 -12.75 -6.40
CA PRO A 590 49.76 -13.38 -5.66
C PRO A 590 49.76 -13.04 -4.15
N ASN A 591 49.25 -11.87 -3.77
CA ASN A 591 49.17 -11.48 -2.35
C ASN A 591 48.18 -12.34 -1.57
N GLU A 592 47.00 -12.65 -2.12
CA GLU A 592 46.04 -13.54 -1.45
C GLU A 592 46.56 -14.98 -1.37
N ILE A 593 47.29 -15.44 -2.39
CA ILE A 593 47.93 -16.77 -2.35
C ILE A 593 48.98 -16.81 -1.24
N LEU A 594 49.78 -15.75 -1.09
CA LEU A 594 50.79 -15.65 -0.04
C LEU A 594 50.14 -15.64 1.35
N LEU A 595 48.95 -15.05 1.48
CA LEU A 595 48.14 -15.13 2.69
C LEU A 595 47.65 -16.57 2.93
N PHE A 596 47.11 -17.26 1.91
CA PHE A 596 46.69 -18.66 2.05
C PHE A 596 47.83 -19.61 2.44
N LYS A 597 49.05 -19.36 1.96
CA LYS A 597 50.24 -20.14 2.34
C LYS A 597 50.59 -20.06 3.83
N GLN A 598 50.05 -19.08 4.55
CA GLN A 598 50.25 -19.00 5.99
C GLN A 598 49.40 -20.02 6.77
N MET A 599 48.47 -20.72 6.10
CA MET A 599 47.71 -21.83 6.66
C MET A 599 48.55 -23.12 6.67
N ASP A 600 48.06 -24.19 7.31
CA ASP A 600 48.73 -25.49 7.23
C ASP A 600 48.75 -26.03 5.80
N LYS A 601 49.77 -26.84 5.49
CA LYS A 601 50.04 -27.33 4.13
C LYS A 601 48.87 -28.12 3.55
N GLU A 602 48.24 -28.97 4.36
CA GLU A 602 47.10 -29.78 3.92
C GLU A 602 45.91 -28.91 3.49
N THR A 603 45.64 -27.84 4.23
CA THR A 603 44.53 -26.92 3.96
C THR A 603 44.83 -26.00 2.78
N PHE A 604 46.07 -25.54 2.65
CA PHE A 604 46.52 -24.83 1.46
C PHE A 604 46.37 -25.67 0.20
N ASP A 605 46.80 -26.94 0.23
CA ASP A 605 46.68 -27.87 -0.89
C ASP A 605 45.20 -28.14 -1.24
N LYS A 606 44.32 -28.30 -0.24
CA LYS A 606 42.87 -28.42 -0.46
C LYS A 606 42.25 -27.17 -1.11
N LEU A 607 42.65 -25.98 -0.68
CA LEU A 607 42.18 -24.73 -1.30
C LEU A 607 42.71 -24.58 -2.72
N LYS A 608 44.00 -24.88 -2.94
CA LYS A 608 44.64 -24.88 -4.25
C LYS A 608 43.91 -25.81 -5.22
N ASP A 609 43.65 -27.04 -4.82
CA ASP A 609 42.93 -28.02 -5.65
C ASP A 609 41.50 -27.59 -5.93
N TYR A 610 40.78 -27.06 -4.93
CA TYR A 610 39.44 -26.51 -5.12
C TYR A 610 39.45 -25.34 -6.12
N TYR A 611 40.39 -24.40 -6.00
CA TYR A 611 40.45 -23.25 -6.89
C TYR A 611 40.89 -23.62 -8.30
N ILE A 612 41.81 -24.57 -8.47
CA ILE A 612 42.25 -25.05 -9.78
C ILE A 612 41.15 -25.86 -10.46
N ASN A 613 40.56 -26.85 -9.76
CA ASN A 613 39.66 -27.83 -10.36
C ASN A 613 38.20 -27.36 -10.40
N GLU A 614 37.68 -26.75 -9.33
CA GLU A 614 36.26 -26.35 -9.27
C GLU A 614 36.04 -24.89 -9.70
N LYS A 615 37.04 -24.01 -9.53
CA LYS A 615 36.96 -22.60 -9.93
C LYS A 615 37.80 -22.27 -11.16
N ASN A 616 38.43 -23.23 -11.84
CA ASN A 616 39.24 -23.04 -13.06
C ASN A 616 40.38 -21.99 -12.90
N SER A 617 40.94 -21.80 -11.71
CA SER A 617 42.07 -20.86 -11.49
C SER A 617 43.34 -21.33 -12.19
N SER A 618 44.19 -20.40 -12.63
CA SER A 618 45.43 -20.74 -13.37
C SER A 618 46.42 -21.46 -12.45
N LYS A 619 46.81 -22.69 -12.83
CA LYS A 619 47.78 -23.50 -12.09
C LYS A 619 49.11 -22.77 -11.86
N LYS A 620 49.58 -21.99 -12.85
CA LYS A 620 50.81 -21.17 -12.75
C LYS A 620 50.71 -20.11 -11.65
N LEU A 621 49.53 -19.55 -11.39
CA LEU A 621 49.34 -18.52 -10.37
C LEU A 621 49.64 -19.06 -8.96
N TRP A 622 49.20 -20.30 -8.69
CA TRP A 622 49.38 -21.01 -7.42
C TRP A 622 50.75 -21.71 -7.28
N GLU A 623 51.58 -21.64 -8.31
CA GLU A 623 52.96 -22.13 -8.32
C GLU A 623 53.99 -20.99 -8.13
N ILE A 624 53.59 -19.73 -8.38
CA ILE A 624 54.46 -18.53 -8.30
C ILE A 624 54.40 -17.85 -6.92
N GLY A 625 53.21 -17.73 -6.33
CA GLY A 625 53.03 -17.22 -4.97
C GLY A 625 53.51 -18.22 -3.95
#